data_AF-A0A6V2EW24-F1
#
_entry.id   AF-A0A6V2EW24-F1
#
_cell.length_a   1.000
_cell.length_b   1.000
_cell.length_c   1.000
_cell.angle_alpha   90.00
_cell.angle_beta   90.00
_cell.angle_gamma   90.00
#
_symmetry.space_group_name_H-M   'P 1'
#
loop_
_entity.id
_entity.type
_entity.pdbx_description
1 polymer ?
#
loop_
_entity_poly.entity_id
_entity_poly.type
_entity_poly.pdbx_seq_one_letter_code
_entity_poly.pdbx_strand_id
1 'polypeptide(L)'
;KKLLINSRNEVTIPKKASSAEEAASSCGVLLTALPNDSILCSVLFGETIGETTSRGTHNFLRPLSIHVICSTALPTTSRLIASVPAKCSIGFVPTAIFACPDGLALGHATIPMSSSNQKHSKQIKPLLSLSAAKVQVLGNDPEAANVVKLAGNLLVPSAVKSRATRG
;
A
#
# COMPACT_ATOMS: atom_id res chain seq x y z
N LYS A 1 -7.02 -14.93 -9.89
CA LYS A 1 -5.96 -15.39 -8.95
C LYS A 1 -5.18 -14.16 -8.49
N LYS A 2 -5.26 -13.75 -7.22
CA LYS A 2 -4.50 -12.60 -6.70
C LYS A 2 -3.09 -13.05 -6.32
N LEU A 3 -2.06 -12.42 -6.89
CA LEU A 3 -0.66 -12.67 -6.62
C LEU A 3 -0.24 -11.81 -5.39
N LEU A 4 0.31 -12.42 -4.35
CA LEU A 4 0.89 -11.73 -3.19
C LEU A 4 2.25 -12.36 -2.90
N ILE A 5 3.25 -11.53 -2.63
CA ILE A 5 4.67 -11.91 -2.60
C ILE A 5 5.17 -11.84 -1.15
N ASN A 6 5.78 -12.93 -0.67
CA ASN A 6 6.35 -13.01 0.67
C ASN A 6 7.80 -12.49 0.71
N SER A 7 8.28 -12.14 1.90
CA SER A 7 9.56 -11.50 2.20
C SER A 7 10.84 -12.27 1.80
N ARG A 8 10.72 -13.47 1.23
CA ARG A 8 11.87 -14.33 0.86
C ARG A 8 12.17 -14.40 -0.64
N ASN A 9 11.51 -13.62 -1.49
CA ASN A 9 11.64 -13.72 -2.96
C ASN A 9 11.23 -15.11 -3.53
N GLU A 10 10.65 -15.98 -2.70
CA GLU A 10 10.05 -17.24 -3.13
C GLU A 10 8.59 -17.00 -3.52
N VAL A 11 8.19 -17.51 -4.69
CA VAL A 11 6.78 -17.52 -5.13
C VAL A 11 6.06 -18.58 -4.32
N THR A 12 5.62 -18.24 -3.11
CA THR A 12 4.72 -19.09 -2.33
C THR A 12 3.30 -18.90 -2.84
N ILE A 13 2.54 -19.99 -2.98
CA ILE A 13 1.11 -19.92 -3.28
C ILE A 13 0.44 -19.11 -2.15
N PRO A 14 -0.31 -18.03 -2.46
CA PRO A 14 -0.93 -17.20 -1.44
C PRO A 14 -1.90 -18.06 -0.61
N LYS A 15 -1.57 -18.22 0.67
CA LYS A 15 -2.48 -18.84 1.63
C LYS A 15 -3.57 -17.83 1.95
N LYS A 16 -4.83 -18.17 1.65
CA LYS A 16 -5.97 -17.37 2.10
C LYS A 16 -6.00 -17.41 3.64
N ALA A 17 -5.83 -16.25 4.27
CA ALA A 17 -6.03 -16.12 5.70
C ALA A 17 -7.53 -16.14 6.03
N SER A 18 -7.87 -16.67 7.19
CA SER A 18 -9.24 -16.70 7.73
C SER A 18 -9.65 -15.32 8.26
N SER A 19 -8.69 -14.48 8.65
CA SER A 19 -8.91 -13.11 9.12
C SER A 19 -7.74 -12.18 8.77
N ALA A 20 -7.95 -10.85 8.89
CA ALA A 20 -6.88 -9.87 8.71
C ALA A 20 -5.80 -9.98 9.81
N GLU A 21 -6.20 -10.42 11.01
CA GLU A 21 -5.30 -10.65 12.14
C GLU A 21 -4.32 -11.80 11.85
N GLU A 22 -4.82 -12.94 11.33
CA GLU A 22 -3.98 -14.09 10.94
C GLU A 22 -2.98 -13.69 9.85
N ALA A 23 -3.43 -12.90 8.86
CA ALA A 23 -2.57 -12.39 7.80
C ALA A 23 -1.45 -11.49 8.37
N ALA A 24 -1.78 -10.60 9.31
CA ALA A 24 -0.83 -9.69 9.92
C ALA A 24 0.21 -10.43 10.77
N SER A 25 -0.20 -11.36 11.63
CA SER A 25 0.73 -12.07 12.53
C SER A 25 1.75 -12.97 11.83
N SER A 26 1.42 -13.46 10.63
CA SER A 26 2.28 -14.37 9.87
C SER A 26 3.16 -13.69 8.82
N CYS A 27 2.97 -12.39 8.57
CA CYS A 27 3.70 -11.68 7.51
C CYS A 27 4.91 -10.89 8.04
N GLY A 28 5.87 -10.60 7.16
CA GLY A 28 6.88 -9.56 7.39
C GLY A 28 6.63 -8.29 6.55
N VAL A 29 5.74 -8.40 5.56
CA VAL A 29 5.27 -7.29 4.73
C VAL A 29 3.76 -7.40 4.64
N LEU A 30 3.05 -6.36 5.07
CA LEU A 30 1.60 -6.24 4.96
C LEU A 30 1.29 -5.32 3.77
N LEU A 31 0.56 -5.83 2.78
CA LEU A 31 0.07 -5.03 1.65
C LEU A 31 -1.42 -4.73 1.85
N THR A 32 -1.81 -3.46 1.81
CA THR A 32 -3.23 -3.06 1.86
C THR A 32 -3.68 -2.36 0.59
N ALA A 33 -4.84 -2.78 0.08
CA ALA A 33 -5.53 -2.13 -1.04
C ALA A 33 -7.02 -2.08 -0.68
N LEU A 34 -7.39 -1.05 0.06
CA LEU A 34 -8.71 -0.83 0.66
C LEU A 34 -9.42 0.35 0.00
N PRO A 35 -10.76 0.36 -0.02
CA PRO A 35 -11.54 1.25 -0.89
C PRO A 35 -11.54 2.72 -0.46
N ASN A 36 -11.34 3.01 0.83
CA ASN A 36 -11.27 4.37 1.36
C ASN A 36 -10.52 4.44 2.69
N ASP A 37 -10.24 5.66 3.12
CA ASP A 37 -9.48 5.99 4.32
C ASP A 37 -10.14 5.52 5.61
N SER A 38 -11.48 5.58 5.72
CA SER A 38 -12.19 5.12 6.91
C SER A 38 -11.99 3.62 7.13
N ILE A 39 -12.24 2.82 6.09
CA ILE A 39 -12.04 1.36 6.12
C ILE A 39 -10.56 1.03 6.34
N LEU A 40 -9.65 1.77 5.70
CA LEU A 40 -8.23 1.62 5.92
C LEU A 40 -7.86 1.85 7.40
N CYS A 41 -8.25 2.98 7.99
CA CYS A 41 -7.96 3.29 9.38
C CYS A 41 -8.58 2.26 10.34
N SER A 42 -9.83 1.88 10.13
CA SER A 42 -10.51 0.84 10.93
C SER A 42 -9.76 -0.50 10.86
N VAL A 43 -9.31 -0.94 9.67
CA VAL A 43 -8.53 -2.18 9.53
C VAL A 43 -7.12 -2.07 10.15
N LEU A 44 -6.47 -0.90 10.09
CA LEU A 44 -5.11 -0.73 10.61
C LEU A 44 -5.08 -0.56 12.13
N PHE A 45 -5.98 0.27 12.66
CA PHE A 45 -5.97 0.71 14.05
C PHE A 45 -7.04 0.04 14.92
N GLY A 46 -8.05 -0.54 14.29
CA GLY A 46 -9.25 -1.01 14.96
C GLY A 46 -10.28 0.10 15.05
N GLU A 47 -11.43 -0.26 15.60
CA GLU A 47 -12.57 0.64 15.75
C GLU A 47 -13.34 0.27 17.02
N THR A 48 -13.86 1.29 17.69
CA THR A 48 -14.74 1.13 18.85
C THR A 48 -16.17 1.36 18.40
N ILE A 49 -17.02 0.34 18.60
CA ILE A 49 -18.45 0.38 18.29
C ILE A 49 -19.20 0.03 19.58
N GLY A 50 -19.86 1.02 20.17
CA GLY A 50 -20.45 0.89 21.51
C GLY A 50 -19.38 0.60 22.56
N GLU A 51 -19.57 -0.48 23.33
CA GLU A 51 -18.62 -0.92 24.36
C GLU A 51 -17.51 -1.85 23.83
N THR A 52 -17.58 -2.25 22.55
CA THR A 52 -16.62 -3.18 21.95
C THR A 52 -15.53 -2.42 21.20
N THR A 53 -14.27 -2.66 21.57
CA THR A 53 -13.10 -2.15 20.83
C THR A 53 -12.40 -3.29 20.10
N SER A 54 -12.38 -3.23 18.78
CA SER A 54 -11.61 -4.16 17.95
C SER A 54 -10.14 -3.75 17.88
N ARG A 55 -9.25 -4.73 17.71
CA ARG A 55 -7.82 -4.47 17.49
C ARG A 55 -7.54 -4.38 16.00
N GLY A 56 -6.85 -3.33 15.57
CA GLY A 56 -6.39 -3.23 14.19
C GLY A 56 -5.19 -4.12 13.89
N THR A 57 -4.97 -4.38 12.59
CA THR A 57 -3.87 -5.21 12.08
C THR A 57 -2.48 -4.76 12.54
N HIS A 58 -2.27 -3.46 12.83
CA HIS A 58 -0.99 -2.98 13.38
C HIS A 58 -0.65 -3.58 14.74
N ASN A 59 -1.64 -3.99 15.55
CA ASN A 59 -1.42 -4.66 16.84
C ASN A 59 -0.90 -6.10 16.68
N PHE A 60 -1.04 -6.68 15.50
CA PHE A 60 -0.71 -8.09 15.23
C PHE A 60 0.58 -8.24 14.44
N LEU A 61 1.14 -7.15 13.91
CA LEU A 61 2.39 -7.17 13.17
C LEU A 61 3.57 -7.40 14.11
N ARG A 62 4.53 -8.21 13.64
CA ARG A 62 5.79 -8.42 14.35
C ARG A 62 6.67 -7.16 14.26
N PRO A 63 7.56 -6.91 15.23
CA PRO A 63 8.55 -5.85 15.11
C PRO A 63 9.32 -5.96 13.78
N LEU A 64 9.67 -4.80 13.20
CA LEU A 64 10.36 -4.68 11.91
C LEU A 64 9.54 -5.10 10.67
N SER A 65 8.25 -5.40 10.83
CA SER A 65 7.35 -5.60 9.68
C SER A 65 7.22 -4.32 8.87
N ILE A 66 6.92 -4.42 7.58
CA ILE A 66 6.70 -3.25 6.72
C ILE A 66 5.25 -3.24 6.22
N HIS A 67 4.52 -2.18 6.50
CA HIS A 67 3.22 -1.91 5.92
C HIS A 67 3.38 -1.12 4.62
N VAL A 68 2.99 -1.75 3.51
CA VAL A 68 2.94 -1.16 2.17
C VAL A 68 1.48 -0.84 1.86
N ILE A 69 1.16 0.45 1.73
CA ILE A 69 -0.18 0.88 1.33
C ILE A 69 -0.23 1.08 -0.18
N CYS A 70 -1.14 0.38 -0.83
CA CYS A 70 -1.50 0.53 -2.25
C CYS A 70 -2.88 1.19 -2.44
N SER A 71 -3.64 1.39 -1.35
CA SER A 71 -4.89 2.14 -1.36
C SER A 71 -4.67 3.56 -1.86
N THR A 72 -5.64 4.11 -2.59
CA THR A 72 -5.67 5.56 -2.83
C THR A 72 -6.17 6.24 -1.56
N ALA A 73 -5.24 6.72 -0.74
CA ALA A 73 -5.54 7.39 0.52
C ALA A 73 -5.29 8.90 0.44
N LEU A 74 -5.92 9.67 1.33
CA LEU A 74 -5.61 11.07 1.49
C LEU A 74 -4.17 11.27 2.00
N PRO A 75 -3.52 12.41 1.65
CA PRO A 75 -2.21 12.76 2.19
C PRO A 75 -2.21 12.83 3.73
N THR A 76 -3.31 13.31 4.33
CA THR A 76 -3.50 13.37 5.79
C THR A 76 -3.50 11.98 6.42
N THR A 77 -4.19 11.01 5.82
CA THR A 77 -4.21 9.62 6.27
C THR A 77 -2.85 8.95 6.15
N SER A 78 -2.11 9.26 5.09
CA SER A 78 -0.74 8.74 4.91
C SER A 78 0.20 9.25 6.00
N ARG A 79 0.10 10.55 6.33
CA ARG A 79 0.85 11.15 7.44
C ARG A 79 0.43 10.57 8.80
N LEU A 80 -0.86 10.34 9.02
CA LEU A 80 -1.37 9.69 10.22
C LEU A 80 -0.78 8.29 10.38
N ILE A 81 -0.79 7.46 9.32
CA ILE A 81 -0.23 6.10 9.40
C ILE A 81 1.27 6.15 9.65
N ALA A 82 1.99 7.10 9.04
CA ALA A 82 3.42 7.27 9.24
C ALA A 82 3.78 7.80 10.65
N SER A 83 2.88 8.53 11.30
CA SER A 83 3.11 9.09 12.65
C SER A 83 2.84 8.09 13.77
N VAL A 84 2.23 6.94 13.46
CA VAL A 84 2.02 5.86 14.43
C VAL A 84 3.38 5.49 15.04
N PRO A 85 3.53 5.63 16.37
CA PRO A 85 4.84 5.58 17.02
C PRO A 85 5.62 4.32 16.67
N ALA A 86 6.94 4.46 16.60
CA ALA A 86 7.92 3.37 16.51
C ALA A 86 7.77 2.28 17.60
N LYS A 87 6.84 2.44 18.56
CA LYS A 87 6.38 1.40 19.50
C LYS A 87 5.95 0.11 18.79
N CYS A 88 5.37 0.19 17.59
CA CYS A 88 5.10 -1.02 16.81
C CYS A 88 6.32 -1.47 15.98
N SER A 89 7.34 -0.61 15.84
CA SER A 89 8.54 -0.83 15.01
C SER A 89 8.20 -1.27 13.59
N ILE A 90 7.05 -0.82 13.07
CA ILE A 90 6.57 -1.13 11.73
C ILE A 90 7.12 -0.07 10.77
N GLY A 91 7.74 -0.50 9.68
CA GLY A 91 8.08 0.36 8.56
C GLY A 91 6.85 0.73 7.73
N PHE A 92 6.83 1.93 7.17
CA PHE A 92 5.73 2.38 6.31
C PHE A 92 6.24 2.75 4.91
N VAL A 93 5.57 2.24 3.89
CA VAL A 93 5.89 2.47 2.47
C VAL A 93 4.61 2.75 1.68
N PRO A 94 4.23 4.02 1.50
CA PRO A 94 3.19 4.41 0.56
C PRO A 94 3.57 4.12 -0.90
N THR A 95 2.61 3.61 -1.65
CA THR A 95 2.75 3.27 -3.07
C THR A 95 1.52 3.69 -3.86
N ALA A 96 1.73 4.12 -5.10
CA ALA A 96 0.68 4.46 -6.04
C ALA A 96 0.68 3.47 -7.19
N ILE A 97 -0.43 2.75 -7.40
CA ILE A 97 -0.52 1.78 -8.50
C ILE A 97 -1.18 2.43 -9.71
N PHE A 98 -0.44 2.56 -10.81
CA PHE A 98 -0.98 2.95 -12.13
C PHE A 98 -0.99 1.74 -13.06
N ALA A 99 -2.10 1.01 -13.02
CA ALA A 99 -2.44 -0.06 -13.95
C ALA A 99 -3.92 -0.44 -13.79
N CYS A 100 -4.52 -1.00 -14.84
CA CYS A 100 -5.71 -1.83 -14.70
C CYS A 100 -5.35 -3.16 -14.02
N PRO A 101 -6.32 -3.90 -13.44
CA PRO A 101 -6.04 -5.18 -12.79
C PRO A 101 -5.28 -6.18 -13.68
N ASP A 102 -5.62 -6.26 -14.96
CA ASP A 102 -4.94 -7.14 -15.92
C ASP A 102 -3.50 -6.68 -16.17
N GLY A 103 -3.29 -5.37 -16.30
CA GLY A 103 -1.95 -4.78 -16.43
C GLY A 103 -1.08 -5.04 -15.19
N LEU A 104 -1.66 -5.00 -13.99
CA LEU A 104 -0.94 -5.34 -12.76
C LEU A 104 -0.53 -6.82 -12.73
N ALA A 105 -1.41 -7.72 -13.21
CA ALA A 105 -1.13 -9.15 -13.29
C ALA A 105 -0.05 -9.48 -14.34
N LEU A 106 0.02 -8.71 -15.42
CA LEU A 106 1.01 -8.85 -16.49
C LEU A 106 2.35 -8.14 -16.19
N GLY A 107 2.50 -7.50 -15.03
CA GLY A 107 3.74 -6.81 -14.70
C GLY A 107 3.90 -5.44 -15.36
N HIS A 108 2.81 -4.82 -15.82
CA HIS A 108 2.84 -3.56 -16.58
C HIS A 108 2.61 -2.31 -15.72
N ALA A 109 2.53 -2.43 -14.39
CA ALA A 109 2.26 -1.28 -13.55
C ALA A 109 3.41 -0.26 -13.55
N THR A 110 3.05 1.02 -13.46
CA THR A 110 3.97 2.05 -13.00
C THR A 110 3.68 2.33 -11.53
N ILE A 111 4.67 2.17 -10.68
CA ILE A 111 4.52 2.27 -9.22
C ILE A 111 5.46 3.34 -8.65
N PRO A 112 4.98 4.58 -8.46
CA PRO A 112 5.62 5.53 -7.58
C PRO A 112 5.50 5.07 -6.12
N MET A 113 6.57 5.20 -5.35
CA MET A 113 6.61 4.88 -3.93
C MET A 113 7.39 5.94 -3.17
N SER A 114 7.09 6.14 -1.89
CA SER A 114 7.93 6.94 -0.99
C SER A 114 8.20 6.18 0.30
N SER A 115 9.27 6.52 0.99
CA SER A 115 9.59 5.94 2.30
C SER A 115 10.61 6.80 3.03
N SER A 116 10.34 7.10 4.29
CA SER A 116 11.26 7.83 5.16
C SER A 116 12.53 7.04 5.51
N ASN A 117 12.57 5.73 5.24
CA ASN A 117 13.72 4.87 5.49
C ASN A 117 14.14 4.13 4.21
N GLN A 118 15.36 4.44 3.74
CA GLN A 118 15.91 3.83 2.53
C GLN A 118 16.06 2.30 2.60
N LYS A 119 16.19 1.71 3.81
CA LYS A 119 16.22 0.26 3.95
C LYS A 119 14.89 -0.37 3.58
N HIS A 120 13.77 0.24 4.00
CA HIS A 120 12.44 -0.23 3.65
C HIS A 120 12.21 -0.11 2.13
N SER A 121 12.62 1.01 1.52
CA SER A 121 12.45 1.16 0.07
C SER A 121 13.27 0.14 -0.74
N LYS A 122 14.50 -0.15 -0.32
CA LYS A 122 15.34 -1.20 -0.93
C LYS A 122 14.74 -2.60 -0.78
N GLN A 123 14.10 -2.90 0.35
CA GLN A 123 13.46 -4.20 0.59
C GLN A 123 12.15 -4.37 -0.20
N ILE A 124 11.34 -3.32 -0.31
CA ILE A 124 10.02 -3.39 -0.95
C ILE A 124 10.10 -3.27 -2.48
N LYS A 125 11.07 -2.51 -3.02
CA LYS A 125 11.19 -2.29 -4.46
C LYS A 125 11.24 -3.59 -5.30
N PRO A 126 12.03 -4.63 -4.94
CA PRO A 126 12.03 -5.90 -5.67
C PRO A 126 10.66 -6.60 -5.68
N LEU A 127 9.93 -6.57 -4.57
CA LEU A 127 8.61 -7.16 -4.47
C LEU A 127 7.62 -6.47 -5.42
N LEU A 128 7.62 -5.14 -5.43
CA LEU A 128 6.74 -4.37 -6.33
C LEU A 128 7.11 -4.55 -7.81
N SER A 129 8.38 -4.79 -8.11
CA SER A 129 8.88 -4.96 -9.48
C SER A 129 8.33 -6.22 -10.17
N LEU A 130 7.81 -7.20 -9.43
CA LEU A 130 7.15 -8.38 -10.00
C LEU A 130 5.82 -8.05 -10.68
N SER A 131 5.17 -6.95 -10.29
CA SER A 131 3.91 -6.48 -10.88
C SER A 131 4.07 -5.18 -11.67
N ALA A 132 5.31 -4.71 -11.87
CA ALA A 132 5.57 -3.38 -12.39
C ALA A 132 6.64 -3.34 -13.48
N ALA A 133 6.34 -2.60 -14.55
CA ALA A 133 7.32 -2.24 -15.56
C ALA A 133 8.30 -1.19 -15.00
N LYS A 134 7.85 -0.37 -14.03
CA LYS A 134 8.68 0.65 -13.38
C LYS A 134 8.26 0.86 -11.93
N VAL A 135 9.25 0.81 -11.02
CA VAL A 135 9.10 1.24 -9.62
C VAL A 135 9.99 2.46 -9.38
N GLN A 136 9.39 3.60 -9.06
CA GLN A 136 10.09 4.88 -8.86
C GLN A 136 9.99 5.33 -7.40
N VAL A 137 11.13 5.59 -6.77
CA VAL A 137 11.16 6.16 -5.41
C VAL A 137 11.11 7.68 -5.51
N LEU A 138 10.09 8.30 -4.93
CA LEU A 138 9.83 9.74 -4.99
C LEU A 138 10.60 10.54 -3.94
N GLY A 139 10.92 9.92 -2.80
CA GLY A 139 11.58 10.59 -1.68
C GLY A 139 11.12 10.05 -0.34
N ASN A 140 11.32 10.85 0.70
CA ASN A 140 11.11 10.47 2.10
C ASN A 140 9.72 10.83 2.63
N ASP A 141 8.97 11.69 1.93
CA ASP A 141 7.68 12.19 2.40
C ASP A 141 6.61 11.06 2.35
N PRO A 142 5.97 10.73 3.48
CA PRO A 142 5.05 9.59 3.58
C PRO A 142 3.74 9.78 2.80
N GLU A 143 3.45 10.98 2.33
CA GLU A 143 2.28 11.28 1.50
C GLU A 143 2.59 11.35 -0.01
N ALA A 144 3.86 11.44 -0.42
CA ALA A 144 4.23 11.80 -1.79
C ALA A 144 3.63 10.85 -2.84
N ALA A 145 3.67 9.53 -2.61
CA ALA A 145 3.06 8.58 -3.53
C ALA A 145 1.54 8.77 -3.66
N ASN A 146 0.84 9.01 -2.54
CA ASN A 146 -0.61 9.23 -2.54
C ASN A 146 -0.99 10.57 -3.19
N VAL A 147 -0.20 11.63 -3.00
CA VAL A 147 -0.36 12.89 -3.73
C VAL A 147 -0.24 12.66 -5.24
N VAL A 148 0.79 11.94 -5.69
CA VAL A 148 0.97 11.58 -7.11
C VAL A 148 -0.22 10.74 -7.61
N LYS A 149 -0.73 9.81 -6.81
CA LYS A 149 -1.90 8.99 -7.17
C LYS A 149 -3.14 9.85 -7.42
N LEU A 150 -3.44 10.77 -6.51
CA LEU A 150 -4.58 11.68 -6.61
C LEU A 150 -4.45 12.61 -7.82
N ALA A 151 -3.27 13.20 -8.02
CA ALA A 151 -2.98 14.02 -9.20
C ALA A 151 -3.16 13.21 -10.50
N GLY A 152 -2.64 11.99 -10.56
CA GLY A 152 -2.79 11.12 -11.73
C GLY A 152 -4.25 10.74 -12.02
N ASN A 153 -5.05 10.43 -10.99
CA ASN A 153 -6.48 10.14 -11.14
C ASN A 153 -7.28 11.35 -11.66
N LEU A 154 -6.84 12.58 -11.39
CA LEU A 154 -7.43 13.81 -11.95
C LEU A 154 -6.97 14.07 -13.38
N LEU A 155 -5.66 13.97 -13.64
CA LEU A 155 -5.04 14.41 -14.90
C LEU A 155 -5.24 13.40 -16.04
N VAL A 156 -5.13 12.09 -15.78
CA VAL A 156 -5.21 11.07 -16.83
C VAL A 156 -6.58 11.07 -17.54
N PRO A 157 -7.72 11.04 -16.83
CA PRO A 157 -9.02 11.11 -17.49
C PRO A 157 -9.24 12.43 -18.24
N SER A 158 -8.73 13.54 -17.69
CA SER A 158 -8.84 14.86 -18.31
C SER A 158 -8.07 14.94 -19.64
N ALA A 159 -6.86 14.38 -19.69
CA ALA A 159 -6.07 14.30 -20.91
C ALA A 159 -6.75 13.44 -21.99
N VAL A 160 -7.32 12.30 -21.60
CA VAL A 160 -8.07 11.42 -22.52
C VAL A 160 -9.29 12.14 -23.09
N LYS A 161 -10.07 12.82 -22.24
CA LYS A 161 -11.24 13.60 -22.69
C LYS A 161 -10.85 14.72 -23.64
N SER A 162 -9.81 15.49 -23.32
CA SER A 162 -9.35 16.60 -24.17
C SER A 162 -8.91 16.14 -25.55
N ARG A 163 -8.29 14.95 -25.67
CA ARG A 163 -7.95 14.35 -26.96
C ARG A 163 -9.20 13.89 -27.72
N ALA A 164 -10.20 13.35 -27.03
CA ALA A 164 -11.44 12.87 -27.65
C ALA A 164 -12.31 14.02 -28.20
N THR A 165 -12.28 15.21 -27.60
CA THR A 165 -13.06 16.37 -28.05
C THR A 165 -12.35 17.23 -29.10
N ARG A 166 -11.12 16.87 -29.51
CA ARG A 166 -10.33 17.55 -30.54
C ARG A 166 -10.34 16.84 -31.90
N GLY A 167 -11.18 15.81 -32.06
CA GLY A 167 -11.45 15.13 -33.33
C GLY A 167 -12.92 15.28 -33.69
#